data_AF-A0A1S6HPY8-F1
#
_entry.id   AF-A0A1S6HPY8-F1
#
_cell.length_a   1.000
_cell.length_b   1.000
_cell.length_c   1.000
_cell.angle_alpha   90.00
_cell.angle_beta   90.00
_cell.angle_gamma   90.00
#
_symmetry.space_group_name_H-M   'P 1'
#
loop_
_entity.id
_entity.type
_entity.pdbx_description
1 polymer ?
#
loop_
_entity_poly.entity_id
_entity_poly.type
_entity_poly.pdbx_seq_one_letter_code
_entity_poly.pdbx_strand_id
1 'polypeptide(L)'
;MILIGDEVIGGIQFGYLCYTTPGLEVLVDDLEGRKVKTTFESTEVILTPIKITEDLYTTHDIDTHEVVFKSVGYDGYGGWLANWINFNSFSGPYLFDGYCGLGREKRKLIELYNMIDVDYHTFCQKTSYNS
;
A
#
# COMPACT_ATOMS: atom_id res chain seq x y z
N MET A 1 -10.94 9.04 -30.03
CA MET A 1 -11.33 7.82 -29.32
C MET A 1 -10.43 7.74 -28.11
N ILE A 2 -10.99 8.00 -26.93
CA ILE A 2 -10.21 8.23 -25.71
C ILE A 2 -9.58 6.90 -25.27
N LEU A 3 -8.32 6.96 -24.87
CA LEU A 3 -7.56 5.93 -24.16
C LEU A 3 -8.23 5.67 -22.79
N ILE A 4 -9.34 4.93 -22.85
CA ILE A 4 -10.09 4.41 -21.69
C ILE A 4 -9.73 2.92 -21.51
N GLY A 5 -9.25 2.26 -22.56
CA GLY A 5 -8.96 0.83 -22.53
C GLY A 5 -7.80 0.46 -21.61
N ASP A 6 -6.72 1.24 -21.64
CA ASP A 6 -5.55 1.11 -20.76
C ASP A 6 -5.88 1.41 -19.29
N GLU A 7 -6.72 2.41 -19.03
CA GLU A 7 -7.21 2.72 -17.68
C GLU A 7 -8.12 1.61 -17.13
N VAL A 8 -9.02 1.06 -17.96
CA VAL A 8 -9.91 -0.04 -17.55
C VAL A 8 -9.13 -1.34 -17.33
N ILE A 9 -8.22 -1.69 -18.24
CA ILE A 9 -7.38 -2.89 -18.10
C ILE A 9 -6.45 -2.74 -16.89
N GLY A 10 -5.87 -1.56 -16.70
CA GLY A 10 -5.01 -1.24 -15.56
C GLY A 10 -5.76 -1.30 -14.23
N GLY A 11 -6.97 -0.73 -14.19
CA GLY A 11 -7.84 -0.81 -13.01
C GLY A 11 -8.28 -2.25 -12.69
N ILE A 12 -8.52 -3.08 -13.70
CA ILE A 12 -8.81 -4.52 -13.50
C ILE A 12 -7.57 -5.25 -12.97
N GLN A 13 -6.39 -4.98 -13.50
CA GLN A 13 -5.14 -5.60 -13.03
C GLN A 13 -4.84 -5.19 -11.58
N PHE A 14 -4.99 -3.91 -11.26
CA PHE A 14 -4.89 -3.41 -9.88
C PHE A 14 -5.92 -4.07 -8.96
N GLY A 15 -7.19 -4.12 -9.38
CA GLY A 15 -8.25 -4.78 -8.63
C GLY A 15 -7.97 -6.28 -8.40
N TYR A 16 -7.39 -6.98 -9.37
CA TYR A 16 -6.98 -8.37 -9.24
C TYR A 16 -5.88 -8.50 -8.18
N LEU A 17 -4.81 -7.68 -8.24
CA LEU A 17 -3.74 -7.68 -7.23
C LEU A 17 -4.29 -7.40 -5.82
N CYS A 18 -5.19 -6.42 -5.70
CA CYS A 18 -5.86 -6.11 -4.45
C CYS A 18 -6.76 -7.23 -3.93
N TYR A 19 -7.29 -8.10 -4.80
CA TYR A 19 -8.13 -9.21 -4.39
C TYR A 19 -7.31 -10.46 -4.04
N THR A 20 -6.29 -10.77 -4.82
CA THR A 20 -5.53 -12.03 -4.66
C THR A 20 -4.42 -11.96 -3.65
N THR A 21 -3.89 -10.76 -3.39
CA THR A 21 -2.57 -10.62 -2.76
C THR A 21 -2.54 -10.02 -1.34
N PRO A 22 -3.59 -9.45 -0.73
CA PRO A 22 -3.45 -8.98 0.65
C PRO A 22 -3.58 -10.16 1.63
N GLY A 23 -2.46 -10.84 1.87
CA GLY A 23 -2.25 -11.72 3.01
C GLY A 23 -1.45 -11.02 4.11
N LEU A 24 -1.99 -10.98 5.33
CA LEU A 24 -1.25 -10.59 6.53
C LEU A 24 -0.64 -11.88 7.06
N GLU A 25 0.67 -12.01 6.90
CA GLU A 25 1.40 -13.19 7.33
C GLU A 25 1.95 -12.93 8.73
N VAL A 26 1.41 -13.63 9.72
CA VAL A 26 1.93 -13.63 11.09
C VAL A 26 3.01 -14.70 11.18
N LEU A 27 4.22 -14.31 11.58
CA LEU A 27 5.42 -15.15 11.54
C LEU A 27 5.86 -15.65 12.92
N VAL A 28 5.20 -15.20 13.99
CA VAL A 28 5.50 -15.55 15.38
C VAL A 28 4.22 -15.91 16.14
N ASP A 29 4.32 -16.85 17.07
CA ASP A 29 3.17 -17.35 17.84
C ASP A 29 2.81 -16.45 19.04
N ASP A 30 3.80 -15.82 19.67
CA ASP A 30 3.60 -14.91 20.80
C ASP A 30 3.64 -13.46 20.30
N LEU A 31 2.53 -12.74 20.45
CA LEU A 31 2.35 -11.37 20.00
C LEU A 31 2.10 -10.38 21.14
N GLU A 32 1.81 -10.87 22.35
CA GLU A 32 1.22 -10.05 23.39
C GLU A 32 2.20 -8.99 23.92
N GLY A 33 1.78 -7.72 23.93
CA GLY A 33 2.55 -6.63 24.56
C GLY A 33 3.84 -6.24 23.85
N ARG A 34 4.10 -6.77 22.64
CA ARG A 34 5.32 -6.47 21.89
C ARG A 34 5.39 -5.03 21.43
N LYS A 35 6.61 -4.48 21.42
CA LYS A 35 6.89 -3.19 20.79
C LYS A 35 7.34 -3.42 19.37
N VAL A 36 6.56 -2.93 18.43
CA VAL A 36 6.77 -3.21 17.02
C VAL A 36 7.04 -1.94 16.22
N LYS A 37 7.86 -2.07 15.19
CA LYS A 37 8.20 -1.02 14.23
C LYS A 37 8.02 -1.53 12.82
N THR A 38 7.42 -0.70 11.96
CA THR A 38 7.14 -1.10 10.57
C THR A 38 8.06 -0.37 9.61
N THR A 39 8.72 -1.13 8.75
CA THR A 39 9.43 -0.61 7.59
C THR A 39 8.70 -1.05 6.33
N PHE A 40 8.95 -0.35 5.22
CA PHE A 40 8.42 -0.75 3.92
C PHE A 40 9.49 -0.62 2.85
N GLU A 41 9.40 -1.49 1.86
CA GLU A 41 10.16 -1.40 0.61
C GLU A 41 9.17 -1.32 -0.54
N SER A 42 9.35 -0.32 -1.42
CA SER A 42 8.49 -0.08 -2.57
C SER A 42 9.14 -0.61 -3.84
N THR A 43 8.42 -1.44 -4.59
CA THR A 43 8.85 -2.00 -5.87
C THR A 43 7.83 -1.67 -6.95
N GLU A 44 8.27 -1.14 -8.09
CA GLU A 44 7.36 -0.91 -9.23
C GLU A 44 7.03 -2.24 -9.92
N VAL A 45 5.74 -2.52 -10.08
CA VAL A 45 5.25 -3.70 -10.78
C VAL A 45 5.44 -3.47 -12.28
N ILE A 46 6.30 -4.28 -12.90
CA ILE A 46 6.63 -4.15 -14.33
C ILE A 46 5.48 -4.72 -15.17
N LEU A 47 5.34 -4.22 -16.41
CA LEU A 47 4.39 -4.70 -17.43
C LEU A 47 2.91 -4.43 -17.08
N THR A 48 2.64 -3.38 -16.32
CA THR A 48 1.27 -2.92 -16.02
C THR A 48 0.89 -1.74 -16.94
N PRO A 49 -0.37 -1.64 -17.42
CA PRO A 49 -0.81 -0.52 -18.24
C PRO A 49 -1.01 0.77 -17.46
N ILE A 50 -1.15 0.70 -16.13
CA ILE A 50 -1.08 1.84 -15.21
C ILE A 50 0.14 1.67 -14.31
N LYS A 51 0.63 2.75 -13.69
CA LYS A 51 1.74 2.63 -12.75
C LYS A 51 1.23 1.96 -11.47
N ILE A 52 1.78 0.80 -11.11
CA ILE A 52 1.46 0.12 -9.86
C ILE A 52 2.74 -0.04 -9.06
N THR A 53 2.72 0.39 -7.80
CA THR A 53 3.79 0.17 -6.83
C THR A 53 3.31 -0.87 -5.84
N GLU A 54 4.12 -1.88 -5.58
CA GLU A 54 3.96 -2.83 -4.49
C GLU A 54 4.79 -2.36 -3.29
N ASP A 55 4.14 -2.20 -2.14
CA ASP A 55 4.79 -1.91 -0.87
C ASP A 55 4.80 -3.17 0.00
N LEU A 56 6.01 -3.70 0.24
CA LEU A 56 6.22 -4.78 1.19
C LEU A 56 6.47 -4.20 2.58
N TYR A 57 5.47 -4.28 3.45
CA TYR A 57 5.57 -3.85 4.84
C TYR A 57 6.11 -5.00 5.70
N THR A 58 7.23 -4.77 6.37
CA THR A 58 7.82 -5.70 7.33
C THR A 58 7.76 -5.10 8.72
N THR A 59 7.16 -5.83 9.65
CA THR A 59 7.04 -5.37 11.03
C THR A 59 7.96 -6.17 11.93
N HIS A 60 8.84 -5.46 12.63
CA HIS A 60 9.85 -6.03 13.51
C HIS A 60 9.55 -5.71 14.96
N ASP A 61 9.84 -6.65 15.85
CA ASP A 61 9.92 -6.38 17.27
C ASP A 61 11.20 -5.58 17.56
N ILE A 62 11.09 -4.51 18.33
CA ILE A 62 12.20 -3.56 18.55
C ILE A 62 13.25 -4.14 19.48
N ASP A 63 12.82 -4.92 20.46
CA ASP A 63 13.70 -5.43 21.50
C ASP A 63 14.48 -6.64 20.96
N THR A 64 13.84 -7.50 20.17
CA THR A 64 14.41 -8.75 19.65
C THR A 64 14.89 -8.67 18.19
N HIS A 65 14.46 -7.65 17.44
CA HIS A 65 14.69 -7.49 15.99
C HIS A 65 14.06 -8.58 15.11
N GLU A 66 13.25 -9.48 15.68
CA GLU A 66 12.60 -10.53 14.91
C GLU A 66 11.44 -9.98 14.07
N VAL A 67 11.18 -10.63 12.94
CA VAL A 67 10.05 -10.26 12.09
C VAL A 67 8.77 -10.86 12.66
N VAL A 68 7.82 -10.01 13.05
CA VAL A 68 6.57 -10.41 13.69
C VAL A 68 5.49 -10.70 12.65
N PHE A 69 5.35 -9.82 11.66
CA PHE A 69 4.44 -10.03 10.54
C PHE A 69 4.88 -9.28 9.28
N LYS A 70 4.41 -9.78 8.14
CA LYS A 70 4.58 -9.17 6.82
C LYS A 70 3.22 -8.91 6.21
N SER A 71 3.13 -7.84 5.45
CA SER A 71 1.93 -7.53 4.65
C SER A 71 2.33 -6.81 3.39
N VAL A 72 1.53 -7.00 2.34
CA VAL A 72 1.71 -6.30 1.06
C VAL A 72 0.59 -5.28 0.89
N GLY A 73 0.94 -4.11 0.36
CA GLY A 73 0.01 -3.13 -0.16
C GLY A 73 0.33 -2.79 -1.62
N TYR A 74 -0.65 -2.24 -2.33
CA TYR A 74 -0.47 -1.72 -3.68
C TYR A 74 -1.01 -0.32 -3.78
N ASP A 75 -0.23 0.54 -4.43
CA ASP A 75 -0.65 1.86 -4.90
C ASP A 75 -0.73 1.84 -6.43
N GLY A 76 -1.87 2.25 -6.97
CA GLY A 76 -2.13 2.33 -8.40
C GLY A 76 -2.40 3.76 -8.84
N TYR A 77 -1.62 4.25 -9.79
CA TYR A 77 -1.76 5.57 -10.41
C TYR A 77 -1.98 5.44 -11.92
N GLY A 78 -3.19 5.78 -12.37
CA GLY A 78 -3.54 5.86 -13.79
C GLY A 78 -3.38 7.28 -14.36
N GLY A 79 -3.53 7.46 -15.65
CA GLY A 79 -3.39 8.76 -16.33
C GLY A 79 -1.95 9.15 -16.71
N TRP A 80 -0.96 8.30 -16.45
CA TRP A 80 0.43 8.53 -16.87
C TRP A 80 0.55 8.60 -18.40
N LEU A 81 -0.21 7.77 -19.13
CA LEU A 81 -0.19 7.77 -20.60
C LEU A 81 -0.86 9.03 -21.15
N ALA A 82 -1.96 9.46 -20.55
CA ALA A 82 -2.63 10.73 -20.88
C ALA A 82 -1.71 11.94 -20.66
N ASN A 83 -0.91 11.93 -19.59
CA ASN A 83 0.14 12.91 -19.34
C ASN A 83 1.28 12.83 -20.37
N TRP A 84 1.69 11.63 -20.79
CA TRP A 84 2.79 11.44 -21.75
C TRP A 84 2.42 11.90 -23.17
N ILE A 85 1.22 11.60 -23.62
CA ILE A 85 0.75 11.95 -24.98
C ILE A 85 0.17 13.37 -25.07
N ASN A 86 0.09 14.09 -23.94
CA ASN A 86 -0.39 15.46 -23.82
C ASN A 86 -1.71 15.71 -24.57
N PHE A 87 -2.62 14.73 -24.51
CA PHE A 87 -3.88 14.77 -25.26
C PHE A 87 -4.69 15.96 -24.74
N ASN A 88 -4.93 16.95 -25.60
CA ASN A 88 -5.73 18.14 -25.33
C ASN A 88 -5.25 19.07 -24.20
N SER A 89 -3.93 19.22 -23.99
CA SER A 89 -3.43 20.13 -22.94
C SER A 89 -4.04 19.85 -21.56
N PHE A 90 -4.41 18.59 -21.31
CA PHE A 90 -5.01 18.17 -20.05
C PHE A 90 -3.91 18.09 -19.00
N SER A 91 -3.83 19.11 -18.14
CA SER A 91 -2.98 19.16 -16.94
C SER A 91 -3.72 18.68 -15.68
N GLY A 92 -4.81 17.93 -15.86
CA GLY A 92 -5.66 17.46 -14.77
C GLY A 92 -5.02 16.33 -13.96
N PRO A 93 -5.52 16.08 -12.74
CA PRO A 93 -5.00 15.03 -11.86
C PRO A 93 -5.15 13.64 -12.51
N TYR A 94 -4.35 12.69 -12.01
CA TYR A 94 -4.44 11.27 -12.36
C TYR A 94 -5.91 10.81 -12.36
N LEU A 95 -6.34 10.17 -13.46
CA LEU A 95 -7.73 9.73 -13.63
C LEU A 95 -8.09 8.55 -12.71
N PHE A 96 -7.08 7.87 -12.17
CA PHE A 96 -7.19 6.77 -11.24
C PHE A 96 -6.13 6.91 -10.15
N ASP A 97 -6.58 6.91 -8.90
CA ASP A 97 -5.76 6.86 -7.69
C ASP A 97 -6.42 5.82 -6.76
N GLY A 98 -5.71 4.75 -6.48
CA GLY A 98 -6.20 3.64 -5.68
C GLY A 98 -5.10 3.07 -4.79
N TYR A 99 -5.45 2.83 -3.53
CA TYR A 99 -4.61 2.09 -2.59
C TYR A 99 -5.37 0.87 -2.07
N CYS A 100 -4.69 -0.26 -1.95
CA CYS A 100 -5.18 -1.40 -1.21
C CYS A 100 -4.08 -1.99 -0.34
N GLY A 101 -4.40 -2.27 0.92
CA GLY A 101 -3.45 -2.82 1.88
C GLY A 101 -4.14 -3.20 3.18
N LEU A 102 -3.45 -4.00 3.99
CA LEU A 102 -4.01 -4.61 5.21
C LEU A 102 -3.87 -3.74 6.46
N GLY A 103 -3.89 -2.41 6.29
CA GLY A 103 -3.76 -1.48 7.42
C GLY A 103 -4.82 -1.71 8.50
N ARG A 104 -6.04 -2.12 8.13
CA ARG A 104 -7.13 -2.39 9.07
C ARG A 104 -6.94 -3.71 9.82
N GLU A 105 -6.54 -4.78 9.14
CA GLU A 105 -6.31 -6.11 9.70
C GLU A 105 -5.09 -6.09 10.62
N LYS A 106 -4.00 -5.45 10.18
CA LYS A 106 -2.82 -5.19 11.01
C LYS A 106 -3.21 -4.44 12.28
N ARG A 107 -4.01 -3.39 12.16
CA ARG A 107 -4.47 -2.61 13.32
C ARG A 107 -5.28 -3.47 14.29
N LYS A 108 -6.19 -4.31 13.77
CA LYS A 108 -6.94 -5.25 14.61
C LYS A 108 -6.02 -6.21 15.35
N LEU A 109 -4.95 -6.72 14.72
CA LEU A 109 -3.96 -7.55 15.41
C LEU A 109 -3.25 -6.77 16.52
N ILE A 110 -2.78 -5.56 16.24
CA ILE A 110 -2.09 -4.70 17.22
C ILE A 110 -3.00 -4.46 18.44
N GLU A 111 -4.26 -4.13 18.21
CA GLU A 111 -5.25 -3.91 19.26
C GLU A 111 -5.59 -5.21 20.02
N LEU A 112 -5.72 -6.34 19.32
CA LEU A 112 -6.08 -7.63 19.92
C LEU A 112 -5.02 -8.16 20.89
N TYR A 113 -3.74 -7.96 20.56
CA TYR A 113 -2.60 -8.46 21.34
C TYR A 113 -1.91 -7.36 22.15
N ASN A 114 -2.56 -6.21 22.34
CA ASN A 114 -2.03 -5.07 23.10
C ASN A 114 -0.60 -4.67 22.69
N MET A 115 -0.27 -4.77 21.40
CA MET A 115 1.04 -4.39 20.88
C MET A 115 1.20 -2.87 20.88
N ILE A 116 2.45 -2.40 20.96
CA ILE A 116 2.82 -0.99 20.91
C ILE A 116 3.51 -0.72 19.57
N ASP A 117 2.79 -0.10 18.63
CA ASP A 117 3.38 0.39 17.38
C ASP A 117 4.05 1.75 17.63
N VAL A 118 5.38 1.78 17.53
CA VAL A 118 6.15 3.00 17.83
C VAL A 118 6.03 4.09 16.77
N ASP A 119 5.65 3.74 15.54
CA ASP A 119 5.56 4.69 14.43
C ASP A 119 4.15 5.28 14.28
N TYR A 120 3.14 4.71 14.95
CA TYR A 120 1.73 5.06 14.80
C TYR A 120 1.41 6.53 15.11
N HIS A 121 2.16 7.17 16.02
CA HIS A 121 1.99 8.60 16.33
C HIS A 121 2.48 9.54 15.23
N THR A 122 3.30 9.06 14.29
CA THR A 122 3.97 9.90 13.28
C THR A 122 3.21 9.95 11.95
N PHE A 123 2.45 8.91 11.60
CA PHE A 123 1.76 8.82 10.31
C PHE A 123 0.47 9.65 10.24
N CYS A 124 -0.33 9.72 11.32
CA CYS A 124 -1.60 10.48 11.31
C CYS A 124 -1.42 12.01 11.31
N GLN A 125 -0.26 12.55 11.67
CA GLN A 125 -0.01 14.00 11.62
C GLN A 125 0.38 14.49 10.22
N LYS A 126 0.91 13.62 9.35
CA LYS A 126 1.30 14.01 7.98
C LYS A 126 0.09 14.10 7.03
N THR A 127 -0.98 13.35 7.27
CA THR A 127 -2.20 13.38 6.45
C THR A 127 -3.11 14.58 6.73
N SER A 128 -2.86 15.38 7.79
CA SER A 128 -3.66 16.56 8.13
C SER A 128 -3.04 17.90 7.72
N TYR A 129 -1.85 17.91 7.10
CA TYR A 129 -1.14 19.15 6.73
C TYR A 129 -1.08 19.46 5.22
N ASN A 130 -1.69 18.63 4.37
CA ASN A 130 -1.79 18.87 2.92
C ASN A 130 -3.26 18.80 2.45
N SER A 131 -4.15 19.51 3.13
CA SER A 131 -5.52 19.83 2.64
C SER A 131 -5.69 21.32 2.54
#